data_AF-A0A7X5DDT2-F1
#
_entry.id   AF-A0A7X5DDT2-F1
#
_cell.length_a   1.000
_cell.length_b   1.000
_cell.length_c   1.000
_cell.angle_alpha   90.00
_cell.angle_beta   90.00
_cell.angle_gamma   90.00
#
_symmetry.space_group_name_H-M   'P 1'
#
loop_
_entity.id
_entity.type
_entity.pdbx_description
1 polymer ?
#
loop_
_entity_poly.entity_id
_entity_poly.type
_entity_poly.pdbx_seq_one_letter_code
_entity_poly.pdbx_strand_id
1 'polypeptide(L)'
;LVEKAEAPRNIGLDYGLVNPSIMAEKDIEPVDVYEVVRDHMEKSCHRCRGDKVYRFMSESGAAGDWYLEKARGYGFVPEVIAMKSNSDHFKNYVHVVELWPDEGTVTDDGDWYAATKAMIANLQQEVVTAGGEYRNLTEAVQLLTDGGRVTGAVCKNEDGYLQVNAA
;
A
#
# COMPACT_ATOMS: atom_id res chain seq x y z
N LEU A 1 -1.01 16.94 0.26
CA LEU A 1 -1.75 15.80 -0.34
C LEU A 1 -3.22 16.22 -0.46
N VAL A 2 -3.88 15.86 -1.55
CA VAL A 2 -5.31 16.16 -1.76
C VAL A 2 -6.08 14.86 -2.00
N GLU A 3 -7.24 14.72 -1.36
CA GLU A 3 -8.17 13.60 -1.48
C GLU A 3 -9.53 14.17 -1.90
N LYS A 4 -10.11 13.63 -2.96
CA LYS A 4 -11.38 14.12 -3.50
C LYS A 4 -12.58 13.71 -2.64
N ALA A 5 -12.46 12.61 -1.91
CA ALA A 5 -13.48 12.12 -1.01
C ALA A 5 -13.39 12.77 0.38
N GLU A 6 -14.41 12.53 1.21
CA GLU A 6 -14.42 12.94 2.62
C GLU A 6 -13.37 12.17 3.43
N ALA A 7 -13.11 10.93 3.05
CA ALA A 7 -12.09 10.06 3.62
C ALA A 7 -11.45 9.22 2.51
N PRO A 8 -10.17 8.86 2.65
CA PRO A 8 -9.49 7.99 1.69
C PRO A 8 -10.17 6.63 1.62
N ARG A 9 -10.17 6.04 0.43
CA ARG A 9 -10.66 4.67 0.25
C ARG A 9 -9.72 3.69 0.94
N ASN A 10 -10.23 2.93 1.91
CA ASN A 10 -9.56 1.80 2.55
C ASN A 10 -10.19 0.49 2.07
N ILE A 11 -9.46 -0.30 1.30
CA ILE A 11 -9.87 -1.64 0.89
C ILE A 11 -8.68 -2.59 1.03
N GLY A 12 -8.97 -3.84 1.34
CA GLY A 12 -7.97 -4.89 1.49
C GLY A 12 -7.49 -5.05 2.94
N LEU A 13 -7.34 -6.31 3.30
CA LEU A 13 -6.76 -6.79 4.57
C LEU A 13 -5.41 -7.48 4.31
N ASP A 14 -5.29 -8.15 3.15
CA ASP A 14 -4.17 -9.02 2.81
C ASP A 14 -3.09 -8.30 2.01
N TYR A 15 -1.91 -8.12 2.62
CA TYR A 15 -0.74 -7.55 1.95
C TYR A 15 0.11 -8.66 1.32
N GLY A 16 0.00 -8.83 0.00
CA GLY A 16 0.80 -9.76 -0.79
C GLY A 16 2.20 -9.21 -1.08
N LEU A 17 3.15 -9.43 -0.17
CA LEU A 17 4.53 -8.94 -0.26
C LEU A 17 5.49 -10.09 -0.59
N VAL A 18 6.50 -9.85 -1.42
CA VAL A 18 7.52 -10.86 -1.76
C VAL A 18 8.72 -10.74 -0.84
N ASN A 19 9.00 -11.81 -0.09
CA ASN A 19 10.14 -11.94 0.82
C ASN A 19 10.33 -10.75 1.81
N PRO A 20 9.29 -10.21 2.48
CA PRO A 20 9.52 -9.29 3.59
C PRO A 20 10.20 -10.03 4.75
N SER A 21 10.95 -9.31 5.58
CA SER A 21 11.78 -9.86 6.66
C SER A 21 10.96 -10.70 7.67
N ILE A 22 9.69 -10.37 7.87
CA ILE A 22 8.77 -11.14 8.74
C ILE A 22 8.57 -12.59 8.28
N MET A 23 8.78 -12.92 7.00
CA MET A 23 8.72 -14.31 6.55
C MET A 23 9.87 -15.13 7.15
N ALA A 24 11.08 -14.55 7.19
CA ALA A 24 12.24 -15.17 7.82
C ALA A 24 12.05 -15.32 9.34
N GLU A 25 11.41 -14.35 10.01
CA GLU A 25 11.05 -14.45 11.43
C GLU A 25 10.09 -15.63 11.74
N LYS A 26 9.39 -16.14 10.72
CA LYS A 26 8.46 -17.27 10.80
C LYS A 26 9.02 -18.55 10.16
N ASP A 27 10.33 -18.60 9.90
CA ASP A 27 11.03 -19.72 9.27
C ASP A 27 10.44 -20.08 7.87
N ILE A 28 9.94 -19.09 7.15
CA ILE A 28 9.43 -19.25 5.78
C ILE A 28 10.56 -18.92 4.79
N GLU A 29 10.91 -19.91 3.98
CA GLU A 29 11.93 -19.79 2.94
C GLU A 29 11.56 -18.73 1.88
N PRO A 30 12.55 -17.93 1.41
CA PRO A 30 12.31 -16.95 0.36
C PRO A 30 11.96 -17.64 -0.96
N VAL A 31 11.10 -16.99 -1.74
CA VAL A 31 10.80 -17.41 -3.11
C VAL A 31 11.77 -16.79 -4.10
N ASP A 32 12.04 -17.50 -5.20
CA ASP A 32 12.80 -16.95 -6.33
C ASP A 32 11.94 -15.90 -7.07
N VAL A 33 12.43 -14.65 -7.07
CA VAL A 33 11.80 -13.50 -7.71
C VAL A 33 11.56 -13.77 -9.20
N TYR A 34 12.50 -14.40 -9.92
CA TYR A 34 12.34 -14.67 -11.34
C TYR A 34 11.20 -15.67 -11.61
N GLU A 35 11.08 -16.70 -10.79
CA GLU A 35 10.00 -17.69 -10.94
C GLU A 35 8.63 -17.07 -10.70
N VAL A 36 8.47 -16.29 -9.63
CA VAL A 36 7.18 -15.64 -9.34
C VAL A 36 6.82 -14.57 -10.37
N VAL A 37 7.81 -13.87 -10.95
CA VAL A 37 7.59 -12.92 -12.04
C VAL A 37 7.14 -13.64 -13.30
N ARG A 38 7.87 -14.67 -13.74
CA ARG A 38 7.51 -15.48 -14.91
C ARG A 38 6.09 -16.01 -14.79
N ASP A 39 5.75 -16.57 -13.64
CA ASP A 39 4.44 -17.21 -13.44
C ASP A 39 3.34 -16.17 -13.25
N HIS A 40 3.63 -14.99 -12.68
CA HIS A 40 2.69 -13.87 -12.67
C HIS A 40 2.38 -13.38 -14.09
N MET A 41 3.40 -13.25 -14.94
CA MET A 41 3.22 -12.88 -16.35
C MET A 41 2.35 -13.90 -17.08
N GLU A 42 2.60 -15.19 -16.89
CA GLU A 42 1.80 -16.28 -17.48
C GLU A 42 0.33 -16.23 -16.98
N LYS A 43 0.11 -16.10 -15.66
CA LYS A 43 -1.24 -15.94 -15.08
C LYS A 43 -2.00 -14.74 -15.63
N SER A 44 -1.29 -13.68 -16.00
CA SER A 44 -1.87 -12.48 -16.63
C SER A 44 -2.14 -12.63 -18.13
N CYS A 45 -1.86 -13.80 -18.72
CA CYS A 45 -1.78 -14.03 -20.16
C CYS A 45 -0.87 -13.01 -20.87
N HIS A 46 0.25 -12.65 -20.22
CA HIS A 46 1.21 -11.63 -20.68
C HIS A 46 0.60 -10.24 -20.94
N ARG A 47 -0.53 -9.91 -20.31
CA ARG A 47 -1.15 -8.57 -20.43
C ARG A 47 -0.59 -7.56 -19.43
N CYS A 48 0.11 -8.03 -18.40
CA CYS A 48 0.81 -7.15 -17.47
C CYS A 48 2.08 -6.56 -18.11
N ARG A 49 2.50 -5.40 -17.59
CA ARG A 49 3.81 -4.82 -17.92
C ARG A 49 4.91 -5.54 -17.14
N GLY A 50 5.73 -6.33 -17.82
CA GLY A 50 6.78 -7.14 -17.18
C GLY A 50 7.76 -6.33 -16.34
N ASP A 51 8.12 -5.11 -16.76
CA ASP A 51 8.98 -4.21 -15.98
C ASP A 51 8.35 -3.82 -14.64
N LYS A 52 7.03 -3.63 -14.60
CA LYS A 52 6.29 -3.27 -13.38
C LYS A 52 6.08 -4.47 -12.47
N VAL A 53 5.79 -5.63 -13.04
CA VAL A 53 5.68 -6.89 -12.29
C VAL A 53 7.02 -7.22 -11.64
N TYR A 54 8.11 -7.20 -12.40
CA TYR A 54 9.45 -7.47 -11.88
C TYR A 54 9.83 -6.49 -10.76
N ARG A 55 9.55 -5.19 -10.96
CA ARG A 55 9.77 -4.18 -9.92
C ARG A 55 9.02 -4.49 -8.64
N PHE A 56 7.72 -4.78 -8.74
CA PHE A 56 6.93 -5.14 -7.57
C PHE A 56 7.48 -6.39 -6.87
N MET A 57 7.77 -7.46 -7.59
CA MET A 57 8.26 -8.71 -6.99
C MET A 57 9.66 -8.57 -6.37
N SER A 58 10.49 -7.66 -6.86
CA SER A 58 11.85 -7.43 -6.34
C SER A 58 11.92 -6.37 -5.23
N GLU A 59 11.02 -5.39 -5.22
CA GLU A 59 11.06 -4.25 -4.29
C GLU A 59 9.99 -4.35 -3.17
N SER A 60 8.95 -5.17 -3.32
CA SER A 60 7.84 -5.23 -2.36
C SER A 60 8.24 -5.74 -0.97
N GLY A 61 9.24 -6.60 -0.84
CA GLY A 61 9.75 -7.04 0.47
C GLY A 61 10.25 -5.87 1.31
N ALA A 62 11.16 -5.07 0.76
CA ALA A 62 11.71 -3.90 1.43
C ALA A 62 10.67 -2.79 1.67
N ALA A 63 9.78 -2.56 0.71
CA ALA A 63 8.65 -1.63 0.91
C ALA A 63 7.69 -2.13 1.99
N GLY A 64 7.50 -3.44 2.05
CA GLY A 64 6.76 -4.15 3.09
C GLY A 64 7.39 -3.93 4.46
N ASP A 65 8.68 -4.17 4.61
CA ASP A 65 9.39 -3.99 5.88
C ASP A 65 9.25 -2.56 6.42
N TRP A 66 9.38 -1.54 5.56
CA TRP A 66 9.12 -0.15 5.94
C TRP A 66 7.66 0.06 6.42
N TYR A 67 6.69 -0.51 5.70
CA TYR A 67 5.28 -0.40 6.04
C TYR A 67 4.94 -1.12 7.36
N LEU A 68 5.50 -2.31 7.59
CA LEU A 68 5.31 -3.10 8.80
C LEU A 68 6.00 -2.47 10.01
N GLU A 69 7.15 -1.83 9.84
CA GLU A 69 7.81 -1.04 10.89
C GLU A 69 6.90 0.10 11.36
N LYS A 70 6.31 0.85 10.41
CA LYS A 70 5.29 1.88 10.73
C LYS A 70 4.10 1.28 11.47
N ALA A 71 3.57 0.16 10.98
CA ALA A 71 2.45 -0.51 11.60
C ALA A 71 2.74 -0.87 13.07
N ARG A 72 3.91 -1.45 13.36
CA ARG A 72 4.36 -1.71 14.73
C ARG A 72 4.45 -0.44 15.56
N GLY A 73 5.00 0.63 14.99
CA GLY A 73 5.08 1.95 15.63
C GLY A 73 3.72 2.55 15.98
N TYR A 74 2.66 2.18 15.27
CA TYR A 74 1.28 2.62 15.54
C TYR A 74 0.48 1.65 16.44
N GLY A 75 1.12 0.60 16.96
CA GLY A 75 0.46 -0.38 17.83
C GLY A 75 -0.28 -1.50 17.09
N PHE A 76 0.09 -1.78 15.83
CA PHE A 76 -0.36 -2.97 15.12
C PHE A 76 0.64 -4.11 15.23
N VAL A 77 0.12 -5.33 15.20
CA VAL A 77 0.85 -6.58 15.13
C VAL A 77 0.68 -7.16 13.73
N PRO A 78 1.72 -7.07 12.88
CA PRO A 78 1.79 -7.83 11.64
C PRO A 78 1.75 -9.34 11.89
N GLU A 79 0.85 -10.03 11.20
CA GLU A 79 0.75 -11.48 11.22
C GLU A 79 0.90 -12.08 9.83
N VAL A 80 1.60 -13.20 9.75
CA VAL A 80 1.76 -13.95 8.50
C VAL A 80 0.65 -14.97 8.42
N ILE A 81 -0.24 -14.80 7.44
CA ILE A 81 -1.38 -15.67 7.23
C ILE A 81 -1.11 -16.60 6.06
N ALA A 82 -1.34 -17.89 6.27
CA ALA A 82 -1.17 -18.94 5.28
C ALA A 82 -2.32 -18.94 4.25
N MET A 83 -2.51 -17.83 3.53
CA MET A 83 -3.39 -17.75 2.37
C MET A 83 -2.58 -18.05 1.10
N LYS A 84 -2.36 -19.33 0.81
CA LYS A 84 -1.75 -19.77 -0.46
C LYS A 84 -2.82 -20.07 -1.50
N SER A 85 -2.65 -19.55 -2.71
CA SER A 85 -3.28 -20.13 -3.89
C SER A 85 -2.54 -21.44 -4.21
N ASN A 86 -3.20 -22.58 -4.00
CA ASN A 86 -2.66 -23.90 -4.35
C ASN A 86 -2.72 -24.08 -5.88
N SER A 87 -1.61 -23.84 -6.56
CA SER A 87 -1.43 -24.20 -7.97
C SER A 87 -0.30 -25.21 -8.09
N ASP A 88 -0.57 -26.29 -8.83
CA ASP A 88 0.41 -27.28 -9.27
C ASP A 88 1.22 -26.80 -10.48
N HIS A 89 0.74 -25.76 -11.15
CA HIS A 89 1.33 -25.23 -12.37
C HIS A 89 2.12 -23.93 -12.16
N PHE A 90 1.63 -23.03 -11.31
CA PHE A 90 2.23 -21.72 -11.07
C PHE A 90 2.80 -21.59 -9.67
N LYS A 91 4.02 -21.05 -9.58
CA LYS A 91 4.58 -20.51 -8.35
C LYS A 91 3.78 -19.29 -7.91
N ASN A 92 3.38 -19.31 -6.65
CA ASN A 92 2.72 -18.22 -5.96
C ASN A 92 3.57 -17.82 -4.75
N TYR A 93 3.52 -16.54 -4.37
CA TYR A 93 3.84 -16.20 -2.99
C TYR A 93 2.84 -16.92 -2.09
N VAL A 94 3.33 -17.48 -0.99
CA VAL A 94 2.62 -18.50 -0.21
C VAL A 94 1.89 -17.95 1.01
N HIS A 95 2.17 -16.71 1.38
CA HIS A 95 1.60 -16.05 2.55
C HIS A 95 1.25 -14.61 2.23
N VAL A 96 0.27 -14.09 2.96
CA VAL A 96 -0.04 -12.67 3.03
C VAL A 96 0.31 -12.18 4.42
N VAL A 97 0.52 -10.87 4.55
CA VAL A 97 0.62 -10.23 5.86
C VAL A 97 -0.71 -9.54 6.14
N GLU A 98 -1.27 -9.76 7.32
CA GLU A 98 -2.42 -9.00 7.84
C GLU A 98 -1.96 -8.14 9.01
N LEU A 99 -2.68 -7.04 9.28
CA LEU A 99 -2.40 -6.15 10.40
C LEU A 99 -3.50 -6.30 11.45
N TRP A 100 -3.11 -6.72 12.64
CA TRP A 100 -4.02 -6.86 13.77
C TRP A 100 -3.74 -5.79 14.82
N PRO A 101 -4.75 -5.31 15.55
CA PRO A 101 -4.52 -4.45 16.70
C PRO A 101 -3.81 -5.23 17.83
N ASP A 102 -2.99 -4.56 18.64
CA ASP A 102 -2.35 -5.19 19.81
C ASP A 102 -3.39 -5.77 20.80
N GLU A 103 -3.07 -6.90 21.41
CA GLU A 103 -4.00 -7.69 22.24
C GLU A 103 -4.59 -6.80 23.37
N GLY A 104 -5.93 -6.70 23.42
CA GLY A 104 -6.66 -5.91 24.43
C GLY A 104 -7.44 -4.71 23.90
N THR A 105 -7.33 -4.41 22.60
CA THR A 105 -8.07 -3.32 21.94
C THR A 105 -9.16 -3.81 20.97
N VAL A 106 -9.39 -5.12 20.90
CA VAL A 106 -10.37 -5.74 20.00
C VAL A 106 -11.80 -5.45 20.47
N THR A 107 -12.45 -4.49 19.84
CA THR A 107 -13.92 -4.46 19.74
C THR A 107 -14.29 -5.19 18.46
N ASP A 108 -14.97 -6.34 18.58
CA ASP A 108 -15.56 -7.04 17.44
C ASP A 108 -16.77 -6.24 16.93
N ASP A 109 -16.48 -5.17 16.17
CA ASP A 109 -17.47 -4.27 15.57
C ASP A 109 -17.81 -4.65 14.11
N GLY A 110 -17.16 -5.70 13.59
CA GLY A 110 -17.34 -6.20 12.22
C GLY A 110 -16.66 -5.37 11.13
N ASP A 111 -15.78 -4.41 11.46
CA ASP A 111 -15.00 -3.66 10.45
C ASP A 111 -13.65 -4.35 10.16
N TRP A 112 -13.67 -5.29 9.21
CA TRP A 112 -12.48 -5.99 8.72
C TRP A 112 -11.42 -5.06 8.07
N TYR A 113 -11.71 -3.77 7.85
CA TYR A 113 -10.77 -2.81 7.27
C TYR A 113 -10.31 -1.74 8.26
N ALA A 114 -10.63 -1.90 9.56
CA ALA A 114 -10.28 -0.95 10.62
C ALA A 114 -8.76 -0.71 10.70
N ALA A 115 -7.94 -1.76 10.61
CA ALA A 115 -6.49 -1.64 10.64
C ALA A 115 -5.96 -0.82 9.46
N THR A 116 -6.42 -1.10 8.23
CA THR A 116 -6.04 -0.34 7.03
C THR A 116 -6.48 1.13 7.13
N LYS A 117 -7.68 1.39 7.66
CA LYS A 117 -8.17 2.76 7.90
C LYS A 117 -7.28 3.51 8.88
N ALA A 118 -6.91 2.88 9.99
CA ALA A 118 -6.06 3.48 11.01
C ALA A 118 -4.61 3.65 10.53
N MET A 119 -4.08 2.73 9.72
CA MET A 119 -2.79 2.90 9.05
C MET A 119 -2.76 4.16 8.18
N ILE A 120 -3.80 4.37 7.36
CA ILE A 120 -3.89 5.56 6.52
C ILE A 120 -4.00 6.82 7.39
N ALA A 121 -4.83 6.82 8.43
CA ALA A 121 -4.97 7.96 9.33
C ALA A 121 -3.64 8.34 10.04
N ASN A 122 -2.86 7.36 10.50
CA ASN A 122 -1.56 7.62 11.10
C ASN A 122 -0.55 8.15 10.09
N LEU A 123 -0.52 7.61 8.86
CA LEU A 123 0.33 8.14 7.78
C LEU A 123 -0.05 9.58 7.39
N GLN A 124 -1.34 9.92 7.38
CA GLN A 124 -1.80 11.29 7.21
C GLN A 124 -1.29 12.21 8.33
N GLN A 125 -1.35 11.74 9.57
CA GLN A 125 -0.85 12.48 10.72
C GLN A 125 0.67 12.71 10.64
N GLU A 126 1.45 11.76 10.11
CA GLU A 126 2.88 11.98 9.86
C GLU A 126 3.14 13.10 8.85
N VAL A 127 2.34 13.18 7.77
CA VAL A 127 2.42 14.28 6.79
C VAL A 127 2.17 15.62 7.46
N VAL A 128 1.12 15.72 8.30
CA VAL A 128 0.79 16.96 9.03
C VAL A 128 1.88 17.31 10.03
N THR A 129 2.39 16.33 10.78
CA THR A 129 3.46 16.50 11.77
C THR A 129 4.75 16.99 11.12
N ALA A 130 5.04 16.56 9.89
CA ALA A 130 6.17 17.03 9.10
C ALA A 130 5.98 18.44 8.51
N GLY A 131 4.87 19.13 8.82
CA GLY A 131 4.55 20.46 8.30
C GLY A 131 3.89 20.43 6.91
N GLY A 132 3.54 19.25 6.42
CA GLY A 132 2.73 19.10 5.22
C GLY A 132 1.25 19.36 5.50
N GLU A 133 0.45 19.33 4.43
CA GLU A 133 -0.99 19.52 4.51
C GLU A 133 -1.72 18.37 3.84
N TYR A 134 -2.82 17.93 4.43
CA TYR A 134 -3.72 16.92 3.89
C TYR A 134 -5.12 17.51 3.76
N ARG A 135 -5.65 17.59 2.53
CA ARG A 135 -6.96 18.21 2.23
C ARG A 135 -7.93 17.18 1.68
N ASN A 136 -8.98 16.87 2.45
CA ASN A 136 -10.14 16.12 1.96
C ASN A 136 -11.03 17.01 1.09
N LEU A 137 -12.00 16.39 0.40
CA LEU A 137 -12.96 17.06 -0.49
C LEU A 137 -12.30 18.02 -1.50
N THR A 138 -11.07 17.69 -1.91
CA THR A 138 -10.24 18.51 -2.78
C THR A 138 -9.71 17.63 -3.91
N GLU A 139 -10.23 17.83 -5.11
CA GLU A 139 -9.85 17.06 -6.31
C GLU A 139 -8.77 17.81 -7.10
N ALA A 140 -7.65 17.16 -7.42
CA ALA A 140 -6.70 17.67 -8.42
C ALA A 140 -7.30 17.49 -9.83
N VAL A 141 -7.74 18.59 -10.45
CA VAL A 141 -8.50 18.56 -11.71
C VAL A 141 -7.64 18.84 -12.95
N GLN A 142 -6.47 19.46 -12.78
CA GLN A 142 -5.56 19.75 -13.88
C GLN A 142 -4.10 19.83 -13.40
N LEU A 143 -3.19 19.21 -14.14
CA LEU A 143 -1.75 19.42 -13.95
C LEU A 143 -1.31 20.74 -14.59
N LEU A 144 -0.47 21.50 -13.88
CA LEU A 144 0.21 22.66 -14.42
C LEU A 144 1.56 22.23 -14.96
N THR A 145 1.90 22.71 -16.16
CA THR A 145 3.17 22.38 -16.81
C THR A 145 3.84 23.60 -17.39
N ASP A 146 5.16 23.62 -17.34
CA ASP A 146 6.02 24.60 -17.99
C ASP A 146 7.18 23.88 -18.67
N GLY A 147 7.37 24.11 -19.97
CA GLY A 147 8.39 23.42 -20.77
C GLY A 147 8.29 21.88 -20.74
N GLY A 148 7.10 21.32 -20.51
CA GLY A 148 6.87 19.88 -20.37
C GLY A 148 7.16 19.31 -18.97
N ARG A 149 7.61 20.13 -18.01
CA ARG A 149 7.76 19.75 -16.59
C ARG A 149 6.49 20.07 -15.82
N VAL A 150 6.03 19.17 -14.96
CA VAL A 150 4.95 19.46 -14.01
C VAL A 150 5.45 20.45 -12.96
N THR A 151 4.71 21.55 -12.76
CA THR A 151 5.04 22.63 -11.82
C THR A 151 3.98 22.82 -10.73
N GLY A 152 2.90 22.03 -10.79
CA GLY A 152 1.83 22.11 -9.82
C GLY A 152 0.56 21.45 -10.32
N ALA A 153 -0.54 21.74 -9.64
CA ALA A 153 -1.87 21.34 -10.02
C ALA A 153 -2.90 22.43 -9.68
N VAL A 154 -3.94 22.53 -10.49
CA VAL A 154 -5.19 23.17 -10.10
C VAL A 154 -6.03 22.12 -9.40
N CYS A 155 -6.48 22.45 -8.20
CA CYS A 155 -7.40 21.67 -7.41
C CYS A 155 -8.76 22.38 -7.32
N LYS A 156 -9.80 21.60 -7.04
CA LYS A 156 -11.16 22.08 -6.85
C LYS A 156 -11.74 21.51 -5.56
N ASN A 157 -12.35 22.37 -4.76
CA ASN A 157 -13.13 22.01 -3.57
C ASN A 157 -14.48 22.76 -3.59
N GLU A 158 -15.22 22.76 -2.48
CA GLU A 158 -16.49 23.48 -2.36
C GLU A 158 -16.36 25.01 -2.50
N ASP A 159 -15.22 25.57 -2.08
CA ASP A 159 -14.93 27.01 -2.15
C ASP A 159 -14.55 27.49 -3.56
N GLY A 160 -14.26 26.56 -4.48
CA GLY A 160 -13.91 26.85 -5.86
C GLY A 160 -12.57 26.22 -6.27
N TYR A 161 -11.77 26.98 -7.01
CA TYR A 161 -10.49 26.51 -7.54
C TYR A 161 -9.33 27.09 -6.74
N LEU A 162 -8.34 26.26 -6.45
CA LEU A 162 -7.09 26.65 -5.81
C LEU A 162 -5.90 26.04 -6.55
N GLN A 163 -4.80 26.77 -6.61
CA GLN A 163 -3.57 26.32 -7.26
C GLN A 163 -2.56 25.86 -6.21
N VAL A 164 -2.05 24.65 -6.36
CA VAL A 164 -0.93 24.12 -5.58
C VAL A 164 0.30 24.11 -6.47
N ASN A 165 1.29 24.92 -6.13
CA ASN A 165 2.59 24.92 -6.80
C ASN A 165 3.49 23.85 -6.18
N ALA A 166 4.15 23.07 -7.03
CA ALA A 166 5.16 22.09 -6.65
C ALA A 166 6.52 22.56 -7.18
N ALA A 167 7.53 22.58 -6.32
CA ALA A 167 8.90 23.00 -6.67
C ALA A 167 9.60 21.97 -7.57
#